data_AF-A0A377GEA8-F1
#
_entry.id   AF-A0A377GEA8-F1
#
_cell.length_a   1.000
_cell.length_b   1.000
_cell.length_c   1.000
_cell.angle_alpha   90.00
_cell.angle_beta   90.00
_cell.angle_gamma   90.00
#
_symmetry.space_group_name_H-M   'P 1'
#
loop_
_entity.id
_entity.type
_entity.pdbx_description
1 polymer ?
#
loop_
_entity_poly.entity_id
_entity_poly.type
_entity_poly.pdbx_seq_one_letter_code
_entity_poly.pdbx_strand_id
1 'polypeptide(L)'
;MASPKRRQQAATLRWDQVDLNAKTLTVLDTKNHESHTLPLSSYLYELLLSRSQKRINGYVFPGTGAAGHIIEPRKQMANVTKLSGIHFTVHDLRRTFITIAEGLDVSAYALKRLMNHKMNGDITAGYIVTDVERLRKPMQQPIIF
;
A
#
# COMPACT_ATOMS: atom_id res chain seq x y z
N MET A 1 -2.12 5.19 15.14
CA MET A 1 -3.51 5.19 14.63
C MET A 1 -3.53 5.06 13.11
N ALA A 2 -3.85 3.87 12.57
CA ALA A 2 -4.22 3.75 11.16
C ALA A 2 -5.63 4.34 10.97
N SER A 3 -5.72 5.55 10.44
CA SER A 3 -6.99 6.24 10.21
C SER A 3 -7.91 5.40 9.29
N PRO A 4 -9.24 5.38 9.53
CA PRO A 4 -10.23 4.70 8.70
C PRO A 4 -10.08 4.95 7.19
N LYS A 5 -9.59 6.14 6.83
CA LYS A 5 -9.34 6.59 5.45
C LYS A 5 -8.34 5.73 4.67
N ARG A 6 -7.31 5.18 5.33
CA ARG A 6 -6.32 4.34 4.63
C ARG A 6 -6.88 2.97 4.25
N ARG A 7 -7.76 2.43 5.10
CA ARG A 7 -8.51 1.20 4.77
C ARG A 7 -9.42 1.45 3.57
N GLN A 8 -10.11 2.58 3.55
CA GLN A 8 -10.97 2.96 2.45
C GLN A 8 -10.18 3.19 1.15
N GLN A 9 -9.04 3.89 1.19
CA GLN A 9 -8.17 4.08 0.01
C GLN A 9 -7.68 2.75 -0.57
N ALA A 10 -7.26 1.80 0.26
CA ALA A 10 -6.85 0.48 -0.21
C ALA A 10 -8.03 -0.30 -0.82
N ALA A 11 -9.21 -0.19 -0.20
CA ALA A 11 -10.42 -0.85 -0.66
C ALA A 11 -10.96 -0.28 -1.98
N THR A 12 -10.82 1.03 -2.20
CA THR A 12 -11.28 1.73 -3.41
C THR A 12 -10.19 1.88 -4.46
N LEU A 13 -9.06 1.17 -4.33
CA LEU A 13 -7.95 1.27 -5.28
C LEU A 13 -8.41 0.85 -6.68
N ARG A 14 -8.17 1.71 -7.67
CA ARG A 14 -8.53 1.50 -9.07
C ARG A 14 -7.32 1.16 -9.93
N TRP A 15 -7.58 0.53 -11.07
CA TRP A 15 -6.51 0.14 -12.01
C TRP A 15 -5.84 1.31 -12.72
N ASP A 16 -6.51 2.45 -12.86
CA ASP A 16 -5.92 3.70 -13.38
C ASP A 16 -4.85 4.29 -12.44
N GLN A 17 -4.82 3.85 -11.19
CA GLN A 17 -3.81 4.21 -10.20
C GLN A 17 -2.61 3.25 -10.18
N VAL A 18 -2.64 2.17 -10.97
CA VAL A 18 -1.58 1.15 -11.03
C VAL A 18 -0.95 1.19 -12.41
N ASP A 19 0.34 1.53 -12.48
CA ASP A 19 1.12 1.41 -13.70
C ASP A 19 2.01 0.16 -13.61
N LEU A 20 1.59 -0.91 -14.28
CA LEU A 20 2.36 -2.16 -14.33
C LEU A 20 3.61 -2.04 -15.19
N ASN A 21 3.66 -1.12 -16.16
CA ASN A 21 4.84 -0.90 -17.01
C ASN A 21 5.92 -0.14 -16.24
N ALA A 22 5.55 0.97 -15.60
CA ALA A 22 6.45 1.74 -14.73
C ALA A 22 6.72 1.04 -13.37
N LYS A 23 5.93 0.00 -13.06
CA LYS A 23 5.91 -0.70 -11.76
C LYS A 23 5.71 0.30 -10.63
N THR A 24 4.64 1.09 -10.72
CA THR A 24 4.28 2.10 -9.73
C THR A 24 2.79 2.07 -9.34
N LEU A 25 2.50 2.63 -8.17
CA LEU A 25 1.16 2.78 -7.60
C LEU A 25 1.00 4.22 -7.15
N THR A 26 -0.03 4.92 -7.65
CA THR A 26 -0.31 6.31 -7.31
C THR A 26 -1.54 6.42 -6.42
N VAL A 27 -1.32 6.77 -5.16
CA VAL A 27 -2.38 7.05 -4.19
C VAL A 27 -2.77 8.52 -4.28
N LEU A 28 -4.02 8.78 -4.69
CA LEU A 28 -4.57 10.13 -4.77
C LEU A 28 -5.10 10.55 -3.39
N ASP A 29 -4.54 11.63 -2.80
CA ASP A 29 -5.14 12.26 -1.63
C ASP A 29 -6.08 13.40 -2.06
N THR A 30 -7.37 13.11 -2.08
CA THR A 30 -8.43 14.03 -2.51
C THR A 30 -8.61 15.24 -1.60
N LYS A 31 -7.96 15.28 -0.42
CA LYS A 31 -8.05 16.44 0.48
C LYS A 31 -6.94 17.47 0.29
N ASN A 32 -5.79 17.07 -0.24
CA ASN A 32 -4.62 17.93 -0.32
C ASN A 32 -4.15 18.17 -1.76
N HIS A 33 -4.80 17.58 -2.76
CA HIS A 33 -4.36 17.58 -4.17
C HIS A 33 -2.93 17.07 -4.40
N GLU A 34 -2.33 16.42 -3.39
CA GLU A 34 -1.02 15.79 -3.50
C GLU A 34 -1.20 14.31 -3.88
N SER A 35 -0.68 13.94 -5.04
CA SER A 35 -0.55 12.55 -5.47
C SER A 35 0.72 11.95 -4.89
N HIS A 36 0.62 10.75 -4.31
CA HIS A 36 1.76 10.03 -3.79
C HIS A 36 2.01 8.75 -4.60
N THR A 37 3.11 8.72 -5.35
CA THR A 37 3.52 7.56 -6.15
C THR A 37 4.54 6.71 -5.41
N LEU A 38 4.27 5.41 -5.34
CA LEU A 38 5.09 4.38 -4.71
C LEU A 38 5.58 3.38 -5.77
N PRO A 39 6.82 2.90 -5.71
CA PRO A 39 7.24 1.78 -6.55
C PRO A 39 6.51 0.49 -6.14
N LEU A 40 6.40 -0.48 -7.04
CA LEU A 40 5.96 -1.82 -6.72
C LEU A 40 7.17 -2.69 -6.40
N SER A 41 7.10 -3.47 -5.32
CA SER A 41 8.02 -4.59 -5.10
C SER A 41 7.76 -5.68 -6.13
N SER A 42 8.72 -6.60 -6.35
CA SER A 42 8.54 -7.70 -7.31
C SER A 42 7.36 -8.58 -6.94
N TYR A 43 7.21 -8.87 -5.64
CA TYR A 43 6.04 -9.58 -5.12
C TYR A 43 4.72 -8.84 -5.38
N LEU A 44 4.68 -7.53 -5.11
CA LEU A 44 3.47 -6.74 -5.32
C LEU A 44 3.14 -6.61 -6.82
N TYR A 45 4.15 -6.49 -7.67
CA TYR A 45 4.02 -6.49 -9.12
C TYR A 45 3.41 -7.80 -9.61
N GLU A 46 3.96 -8.95 -9.23
CA GLU A 46 3.43 -10.27 -9.63
C GLU A 46 1.99 -10.48 -9.13
N LEU A 47 1.72 -10.10 -7.88
CA LEU A 47 0.39 -10.16 -7.31
C LEU A 47 -0.62 -9.31 -8.11
N LEU A 48 -0.26 -8.06 -8.41
CA LEU A 48 -1.12 -7.16 -9.18
C LEU A 48 -1.25 -7.63 -10.64
N LEU A 49 -0.19 -8.15 -11.24
CA LEU A 49 -0.22 -8.71 -12.60
C LEU A 49 -1.21 -9.90 -12.67
N SER A 50 -1.10 -10.85 -11.75
CA SER A 50 -2.04 -11.99 -11.65
C SER A 50 -3.49 -11.53 -11.45
N ARG A 51 -3.71 -10.49 -10.63
CA ARG A 51 -5.04 -9.91 -10.42
C ARG A 51 -5.56 -9.18 -11.67
N SER A 52 -4.70 -8.52 -12.43
CA SER A 52 -5.08 -7.78 -13.63
C SER A 52 -5.64 -8.70 -14.71
N GLN A 53 -5.13 -9.92 -14.81
CA GLN A 53 -5.63 -10.96 -15.71
C GLN A 53 -7.04 -11.44 -15.33
N LYS A 54 -7.43 -11.30 -14.05
CA LYS A 54 -8.75 -11.67 -13.52
C LYS A 54 -9.62 -10.44 -13.25
N ARG A 55 -9.36 -9.33 -13.93
CA ARG A 55 -10.06 -8.07 -13.71
C ARG A 55 -11.53 -8.19 -14.11
N ILE A 56 -12.41 -7.88 -13.16
CA ILE A 56 -13.87 -7.90 -13.36
C ILE A 56 -14.41 -6.48 -13.59
N ASN A 57 -13.81 -5.47 -12.96
CA ASN A 57 -14.25 -4.07 -13.07
C ASN A 57 -13.10 -3.07 -12.88
N GLY A 58 -13.43 -1.80 -12.63
CA GLY A 58 -12.45 -0.72 -12.45
C GLY A 58 -11.56 -0.82 -11.20
N TYR A 59 -11.92 -1.69 -10.24
CA TYR A 59 -11.22 -1.80 -8.96
C TYR A 59 -10.21 -2.95 -8.95
N VAL A 60 -9.08 -2.73 -8.27
CA VAL A 60 -8.06 -3.75 -8.02
C VAL A 60 -8.60 -4.84 -7.09
N PHE A 61 -9.46 -4.45 -6.14
CA PHE A 61 -10.13 -5.35 -5.20
C PHE A 61 -11.65 -5.32 -5.44
N PRO A 62 -12.16 -6.05 -6.45
CA PRO A 62 -13.59 -6.08 -6.73
C PRO A 62 -14.35 -6.75 -5.59
N GLY A 63 -15.53 -6.21 -5.28
CA GLY A 63 -16.51 -6.79 -4.37
C GLY A 63 -17.75 -7.23 -5.12
N THR A 64 -18.51 -8.17 -4.57
CA THR A 64 -19.74 -8.69 -5.18
C THR A 64 -20.99 -7.85 -4.88
N GLY A 65 -20.84 -6.76 -4.12
CA GLY A 65 -21.94 -5.86 -3.74
C GLY A 65 -22.12 -4.67 -4.70
N ALA A 66 -23.17 -3.88 -4.47
CA ALA A 66 -23.53 -2.73 -5.31
C ALA A 66 -22.43 -1.66 -5.47
N ALA A 67 -21.51 -1.56 -4.50
CA ALA A 67 -20.37 -0.63 -4.58
C ALA A 67 -19.29 -1.07 -5.59
N GLY A 68 -19.31 -2.33 -6.06
CA GLY A 68 -18.34 -2.87 -7.02
C GLY A 68 -16.92 -3.10 -6.46
N HIS A 69 -16.60 -2.63 -5.26
CA HIS A 69 -15.32 -2.86 -4.59
C HIS A 69 -15.50 -3.55 -3.24
N ILE A 70 -14.41 -4.06 -2.66
CA ILE A 70 -14.43 -4.63 -1.32
C ILE A 70 -14.85 -3.55 -0.31
N ILE A 71 -15.89 -3.81 0.48
CA ILE A 71 -16.35 -2.87 1.52
C ILE A 71 -15.77 -3.28 2.88
N GLU A 72 -15.76 -4.58 3.18
CA GLU A 72 -15.33 -5.08 4.47
C GLU A 72 -14.42 -6.31 4.33
N PRO A 73 -13.14 -6.22 4.73
CA PRO A 73 -12.21 -7.34 4.64
C PRO A 73 -12.39 -8.38 5.76
N ARG A 74 -13.36 -8.19 6.67
CA ARG A 74 -13.51 -9.05 7.87
C ARG A 74 -13.67 -10.53 7.51
N LYS A 75 -14.39 -10.86 6.43
CA LYS A 75 -14.57 -12.25 5.99
C LYS A 75 -13.24 -12.88 5.57
N GLN A 76 -12.44 -12.15 4.79
CA GLN A 76 -11.13 -12.59 4.34
C GLN A 76 -10.16 -12.71 5.52
N MET A 77 -10.19 -11.73 6.44
CA MET A 77 -9.38 -11.79 7.66
C MET A 77 -9.77 -12.98 8.54
N ALA A 78 -11.06 -13.23 8.74
CA ALA A 78 -11.54 -14.40 9.49
C ALA A 78 -11.09 -15.73 8.85
N ASN A 79 -11.09 -15.80 7.51
CA ASN A 79 -10.56 -16.97 6.81
C ASN A 79 -9.06 -17.15 7.04
N VAL A 80 -8.27 -16.08 6.98
CA VAL A 80 -6.82 -16.16 7.27
C VAL A 80 -6.60 -16.56 8.72
N THR A 81 -7.29 -15.96 9.68
CA THR A 81 -7.22 -16.33 11.10
C THR A 81 -7.57 -17.80 11.32
N LYS A 82 -8.59 -18.32 10.64
CA LYS A 82 -8.98 -19.73 10.73
C LYS A 82 -7.91 -20.67 10.17
N LEU A 83 -7.25 -20.29 9.07
CA LEU A 83 -6.23 -21.12 8.42
C LEU A 83 -4.87 -21.05 9.13
N SER A 84 -4.50 -19.87 9.65
CA SER A 84 -3.21 -19.65 10.31
C SER A 84 -3.23 -19.89 11.82
N GLY A 85 -4.42 -19.89 12.44
CA GLY A 85 -4.58 -19.88 13.90
C GLY A 85 -4.23 -18.54 14.56
N ILE A 86 -3.84 -17.52 13.79
CA ILE A 86 -3.35 -16.24 14.31
C ILE A 86 -4.44 -15.18 14.17
N HIS A 87 -4.86 -14.59 15.29
CA HIS A 87 -5.78 -13.46 15.28
C HIS A 87 -5.01 -12.15 15.09
N PHE A 88 -5.34 -11.40 14.05
CA PHE A 88 -4.72 -10.10 13.77
C PHE A 88 -5.75 -9.11 13.20
N THR A 89 -5.44 -7.82 13.33
CA THR A 89 -6.21 -6.73 12.73
C THR A 89 -5.44 -6.06 11.59
N VAL A 90 -6.12 -5.24 10.77
CA VAL A 90 -5.44 -4.41 9.77
C VAL A 90 -4.44 -3.44 10.41
N HIS A 91 -4.66 -3.07 11.67
CA HIS A 91 -3.72 -2.24 12.41
C HIS A 91 -2.43 -3.01 12.73
N ASP A 92 -2.54 -4.30 13.03
CA ASP A 92 -1.38 -5.13 13.34
C ASP A 92 -0.53 -5.36 12.09
N LEU A 93 -1.16 -5.56 10.93
CA LEU A 93 -0.44 -5.60 9.64
C LEU A 93 0.41 -4.34 9.40
N ARG A 94 -0.13 -3.16 9.72
CA ARG A 94 0.63 -1.91 9.60
C ARG A 94 1.78 -1.83 10.61
N ARG A 95 1.56 -2.25 11.85
CA ARG A 95 2.63 -2.28 12.87
C ARG A 95 3.75 -3.23 12.46
N THR A 96 3.39 -4.44 12.03
CA THR A 96 4.35 -5.43 11.52
C THR A 96 5.16 -4.87 10.35
N PHE A 97 4.52 -4.20 9.39
CA PHE A 97 5.24 -3.53 8.30
C PHE A 97 6.23 -2.47 8.80
N ILE A 98 5.85 -1.63 9.76
CA ILE A 98 6.73 -0.61 10.35
C ILE A 98 7.92 -1.27 11.05
N THR A 99 7.64 -2.21 11.94
CA THR A 99 8.68 -2.88 12.75
C THR A 99 9.70 -3.59 11.88
N ILE A 100 9.28 -4.22 10.79
CA ILE A 100 10.20 -4.90 9.87
C ILE A 100 10.99 -3.88 9.05
N ALA A 101 10.35 -2.81 8.57
CA ALA A 101 11.06 -1.77 7.84
C ALA A 101 12.11 -1.05 8.70
N GLU A 102 11.83 -0.83 9.99
CA GLU A 102 12.82 -0.33 10.96
C GLU A 102 13.98 -1.32 11.15
N GLY A 103 13.70 -2.62 11.19
CA GLY A 103 14.75 -3.66 11.29
C GLY A 103 15.63 -3.82 10.04
N LEU A 104 15.17 -3.33 8.87
CA LEU A 104 15.91 -3.38 7.60
C LEU A 104 16.74 -2.11 7.33
N ASP A 105 16.88 -1.23 8.33
CA ASP A 105 17.57 0.06 8.27
C ASP A 105 17.05 0.97 7.14
N VAL A 106 15.76 0.84 6.82
CA VAL A 106 15.08 1.72 5.88
C VAL A 106 15.00 3.10 6.51
N SER A 107 15.55 4.13 5.83
CA SER A 107 15.57 5.48 6.39
C SER A 107 14.18 5.92 6.87
N ALA A 108 14.13 6.58 8.04
CA ALA A 108 12.88 7.08 8.62
C ALA A 108 12.11 7.98 7.64
N TYR A 109 12.82 8.65 6.73
CA TYR A 109 12.24 9.40 5.62
C TYR A 109 11.50 8.49 4.61
N ALA A 110 12.16 7.44 4.11
CA ALA A 110 11.55 6.48 3.20
C ALA A 110 10.35 5.77 3.83
N LEU A 111 10.45 5.41 5.11
CA LEU A 111 9.35 4.79 5.86
C LEU A 111 8.14 5.73 6.02
N LYS A 112 8.37 7.00 6.39
CA LYS A 112 7.29 8.01 6.45
C LYS A 112 6.60 8.20 5.10
N ARG A 113 7.36 8.17 3.99
CA ARG A 113 6.83 8.22 2.63
C ARG A 113 6.01 6.97 2.29
N LEU A 114 6.54 5.76 2.49
CA LEU A 114 5.83 4.48 2.29
C LEU A 114 4.49 4.42 3.03
N MET A 115 4.43 5.04 4.21
CA MET A 115 3.24 5.08 5.05
C MET A 115 2.26 6.21 4.72
N ASN A 116 2.60 7.06 3.74
CA ASN A 116 1.92 8.30 3.40
C ASN A 116 1.65 9.15 4.67
N HIS A 117 2.71 9.46 5.42
CA HIS A 117 2.68 10.38 6.56
C HIS A 117 3.26 11.74 6.15
N LYS A 118 2.56 12.82 6.51
CA LYS A 118 2.96 14.20 6.21
C LYS A 118 4.25 14.55 6.97
N MET A 119 5.20 15.15 6.26
CA MET A 119 6.37 15.82 6.83
C MET A 119 5.94 17.24 7.22
N ASN A 120 5.34 17.42 8.40
CA ASN A 120 5.13 18.77 8.91
C ASN A 120 6.48 19.31 9.41
N GLY A 121 7.02 20.33 8.73
CA GLY A 121 8.10 21.18 9.26
C GLY A 121 9.52 20.95 8.73
N ASP A 122 9.75 20.04 7.79
CA ASP A 122 11.11 19.78 7.26
C ASP A 122 11.33 20.55 5.94
N ILE A 123 12.10 21.64 6.01
CA ILE A 123 12.42 22.55 4.89
C ILE A 123 13.25 21.83 3.80
N THR A 124 13.80 20.66 4.11
CA THR A 124 14.50 19.75 3.20
C THR A 124 13.58 18.95 2.27
N ALA A 125 12.26 18.94 2.51
CA ALA A 125 11.30 18.22 1.66
C ALA A 125 11.14 18.81 0.25
N GLY A 126 11.55 20.06 0.03
CA GLY A 126 11.49 20.73 -1.28
C GLY A 126 12.67 20.44 -2.22
N TYR A 127 13.82 19.97 -1.70
CA TYR A 127 15.05 19.76 -2.49
C TYR A 127 15.32 18.30 -2.84
N ILE A 128 14.64 17.36 -2.19
CA ILE A 128 14.79 15.94 -2.48
C ILE A 128 13.87 15.62 -3.65
N VAL A 129 14.44 15.70 -4.86
CA VAL A 129 13.83 15.16 -6.08
C VAL A 129 13.15 13.83 -5.74
N THR A 130 11.85 13.80 -6.03
CA THR A 130 10.85 12.76 -5.82
C THR A 130 11.17 11.50 -6.62
N ASP A 131 12.33 10.93 -6.42
CA ASP A 131 12.81 9.84 -7.23
C ASP A 131 12.24 8.53 -6.69
N VAL A 132 11.18 8.04 -7.35
CA VAL A 132 10.58 6.73 -7.13
C VAL A 132 11.66 5.63 -7.13
N GLU A 133 12.74 5.83 -7.89
CA GLU A 133 13.88 4.89 -7.94
C GLU A 133 14.59 4.76 -6.59
N ARG A 134 14.68 5.83 -5.79
CA ARG A 134 15.26 5.75 -4.43
C ARG A 134 14.44 4.87 -3.50
N LEU A 135 13.13 4.75 -3.74
CA LEU A 135 12.24 3.91 -2.96
C LEU A 135 12.21 2.46 -3.46
N ARG A 136 12.71 2.16 -4.67
CA ARG A 136 12.69 0.78 -5.20
C ARG A 136 13.51 -0.17 -4.36
N LYS A 137 14.75 0.21 -4.02
CA LYS A 137 15.65 -0.67 -3.25
C LYS A 137 15.06 -1.03 -1.87
N PRO A 138 14.57 -0.08 -1.05
CA PRO A 138 13.86 -0.40 0.20
C PRO A 138 12.61 -1.25 -0.01
N MET A 139 11.84 -0.99 -1.08
CA MET A 139 10.59 -1.72 -1.34
C MET A 139 10.81 -3.17 -1.79
N GLN A 140 11.99 -3.47 -2.33
CA GLN A 140 12.38 -4.81 -2.79
C GLN A 140 13.04 -5.66 -1.71
N GLN A 141 13.42 -5.08 -0.57
CA GLN A 141 13.98 -5.87 0.51
C GLN A 141 12.90 -6.86 0.98
N PRO A 142 13.16 -8.17 0.86
CA PRO A 142 12.19 -9.16 1.27
C PRO A 142 11.95 -8.98 2.76
N ILE A 143 10.68 -8.86 3.11
CA ILE A 143 10.18 -9.03 4.47
C ILE A 143 10.33 -10.53 4.76
N ILE A 144 11.55 -10.99 5.01
CA ILE A 144 11.85 -12.38 5.33
C ILE A 144 11.39 -12.62 6.77
N PHE A 145 10.39 -13.49 6.92
CA PHE A 145 10.21 -14.29 8.14
C PHE A 145 10.65 -15.71 7.82
#